data_AF-A0A0X8GLD8-F1
#
_entry.id   AF-A0A0X8GLD8-F1
#
_cell.length_a   1.000
_cell.length_b   1.000
_cell.length_c   1.000
_cell.angle_alpha   90.00
_cell.angle_beta   90.00
_cell.angle_gamma   90.00
#
_symmetry.space_group_name_H-M   'P 1'
#
loop_
_entity.id
_entity.type
_entity.pdbx_description
1 polymer ?
#
loop_
_entity_poly.entity_id
_entity_poly.type
_entity_poly.pdbx_seq_one_letter_code
_entity_poly.pdbx_strand_id
1 'polypeptide(L)'
;MHEKFNMDGSDWHLSGCTIEDVRNKNTRICTRYTEVSKEELDYLHDSGEAGLTEIEFLKLGGKEWIIEPLKKLQPKSFAVLEQYASEFMVGIRWWNYFDEDNLGVRGYFDIKDRIVHVGYPRRGKHEQGEDLDCIHALPDEISGSWLWRCGGWGIHPDALGSIMINSQLVGHPNGGWEPFENILAGFDKKWKKTLLPIVMERLPNAIETQYNPYDGKPYQWTAFRCFLDTRPEGLSGKCGDQFFVIDSSRDKVVYHIHDGDVKNMRILKNPAEAIDAYCAHTLLRTEGRFDFMPWSQLMELS
;
A
#
# COMPACT_ATOMS: atom_id res chain seq x y z
N MET A 1 15.55 15.95 -12.08
CA MET A 1 16.74 16.15 -11.24
C MET A 1 16.34 15.62 -9.87
N HIS A 2 16.66 14.35 -9.57
CA HIS A 2 16.25 13.73 -8.30
C HIS A 2 17.22 14.18 -7.21
N GLU A 3 16.81 15.13 -6.37
CA GLU A 3 17.49 15.38 -5.11
C GLU A 3 17.42 14.11 -4.26
N LYS A 4 18.59 13.58 -3.92
CA LYS A 4 18.69 12.53 -2.91
C LYS A 4 18.51 13.21 -1.55
N PHE A 5 17.33 13.06 -0.97
CA PHE A 5 17.12 13.38 0.43
C PHE A 5 17.96 12.42 1.27
N ASN A 6 19.05 12.92 1.86
CA ASN A 6 19.73 12.24 2.95
C ASN A 6 18.91 12.49 4.21
N MET A 7 17.92 11.65 4.45
CA MET A 7 17.15 11.69 5.70
C MET A 7 17.94 10.94 6.77
N ASP A 8 18.41 11.67 7.78
CA ASP A 8 18.78 11.04 9.05
C ASP A 8 17.49 10.62 9.80
N GLY A 9 17.64 9.89 10.90
CA GLY A 9 16.54 9.29 11.66
C GLY A 9 15.42 10.25 12.12
N SER A 10 15.60 11.56 11.99
CA SER A 10 14.66 12.61 12.44
C SER A 10 13.51 12.86 11.47
N ASP A 11 13.70 12.65 10.16
CA ASP A 11 12.83 13.23 9.13
C ASP A 11 11.75 12.26 8.58
N TRP A 12 11.67 11.04 9.11
CA TRP A 12 10.78 9.95 8.62
C TRP A 12 9.29 10.32 8.58
N HIS A 13 8.90 11.41 9.25
CA HIS A 13 7.53 11.90 9.39
C HIS A 13 7.25 13.22 8.65
N LEU A 14 8.26 13.78 7.95
CA LEU A 14 8.18 15.08 7.27
C LEU A 14 7.86 15.00 5.78
N SER A 15 7.97 13.83 5.15
CA SER A 15 7.57 13.66 3.76
C SER A 15 6.06 13.39 3.65
N GLY A 16 5.36 14.26 2.94
CA GLY A 16 3.96 14.06 2.57
C GLY A 16 3.38 15.34 1.99
N CYS A 17 2.48 15.21 1.02
CA CYS A 17 1.74 16.35 0.51
C CYS A 17 0.66 16.80 1.50
N THR A 18 0.31 18.08 1.43
CA THR A 18 -0.74 18.72 2.22
C THR A 18 -2.04 18.81 1.41
N ILE A 19 -3.15 19.15 2.07
CA ILE A 19 -4.42 19.41 1.38
C ILE A 19 -4.32 20.57 0.38
N GLU A 20 -3.45 21.56 0.64
CA GLU A 20 -3.26 22.68 -0.27
C GLU A 20 -2.56 22.23 -1.56
N ASP A 21 -1.60 21.30 -1.46
CA ASP A 21 -0.98 20.68 -2.64
C ASP A 21 -2.00 19.92 -3.47
N VAL A 22 -2.92 19.19 -2.82
CA VAL A 22 -4.02 18.50 -3.50
C VAL A 22 -4.96 19.47 -4.20
N ARG A 23 -5.34 20.58 -3.55
CA ARG A 23 -6.17 21.63 -4.16
C ARG A 23 -5.52 22.26 -5.37
N ASN A 24 -4.21 22.50 -5.31
CA ASN A 24 -3.48 23.13 -6.40
C ASN A 24 -3.31 22.23 -7.63
N LYS A 25 -3.34 20.90 -7.47
CA LYS A 25 -3.16 19.95 -8.57
C LYS A 25 -4.45 19.38 -9.15
N ASN A 26 -5.57 19.53 -8.45
CA ASN A 26 -6.87 19.02 -8.89
C ASN A 26 -7.76 20.17 -9.39
N THR A 27 -8.52 19.89 -10.44
CA THR A 27 -9.54 20.82 -10.95
C THR A 27 -10.64 21.02 -9.91
N ARG A 28 -10.96 19.97 -9.15
CA ARG A 28 -11.98 19.99 -8.09
C ARG A 28 -11.63 18.97 -7.00
N ILE A 29 -12.12 19.23 -5.79
CA ILE A 29 -12.21 18.23 -4.72
C ILE A 29 -13.67 18.09 -4.31
N CYS A 30 -14.16 16.86 -4.25
CA CYS A 30 -15.51 16.52 -3.82
C CYS A 30 -15.46 15.76 -2.49
N THR A 31 -16.39 16.05 -1.59
CA THR A 31 -16.64 15.31 -0.33
C THR A 31 -17.99 14.62 -0.33
N ARG A 32 -18.83 14.90 -1.33
CA ARG A 32 -20.14 14.27 -1.52
C ARG A 32 -20.32 13.90 -2.97
N TYR A 33 -21.03 12.79 -3.21
CA TYR A 33 -21.30 12.33 -4.59
C TYR A 33 -22.03 13.39 -5.43
N THR A 34 -22.92 14.18 -4.82
CA THR A 34 -23.68 15.25 -5.49
C THR A 34 -22.82 16.44 -5.96
N GLU A 35 -21.55 16.51 -5.56
CA GLU A 35 -20.61 17.56 -5.97
C GLU A 35 -19.86 17.20 -7.27
N VAL A 36 -19.90 15.93 -7.65
CA VAL A 36 -19.35 15.45 -8.92
C VAL A 36 -20.26 15.95 -10.04
N SER A 37 -19.66 16.57 -11.04
CA SER A 37 -20.40 17.14 -12.16
C SER A 37 -20.95 16.05 -13.08
N LYS A 38 -22.00 16.40 -13.82
CA LYS A 38 -22.56 15.49 -14.83
C LYS A 38 -21.53 15.13 -15.91
N GLU A 39 -20.70 16.08 -16.33
CA GLU A 39 -19.65 15.88 -17.32
C GLU A 39 -18.64 14.81 -16.88
N GLU A 40 -18.18 14.86 -15.64
CA GLU A 40 -17.25 13.86 -15.07
C GLU A 40 -17.90 12.47 -14.98
N LEU A 41 -19.18 12.40 -14.62
CA LEU A 41 -19.93 11.14 -14.54
C LEU A 41 -20.18 10.54 -15.93
N ASP A 42 -20.56 11.37 -16.91
CA ASP A 42 -20.79 10.95 -18.29
C ASP A 42 -19.46 10.44 -18.90
N TYR A 43 -18.34 11.13 -18.66
CA TYR A 43 -17.01 10.68 -19.11
C TYR A 43 -16.63 9.30 -18.56
N LEU A 44 -16.80 9.09 -17.25
CA LEU A 44 -16.49 7.80 -16.62
C LEU A 44 -17.39 6.68 -17.16
N HIS A 45 -18.64 6.99 -17.45
CA HIS A 45 -19.55 6.03 -18.07
C HIS A 45 -19.08 5.64 -19.47
N ASP A 46 -18.75 6.61 -20.30
CA ASP A 46 -18.35 6.39 -21.69
C ASP A 46 -16.97 5.71 -21.81
N SER A 47 -16.07 5.94 -20.85
CA SER A 47 -14.77 5.26 -20.76
C SER A 47 -14.85 3.85 -20.15
N GLY A 48 -16.02 3.45 -19.62
CA GLY A 48 -16.20 2.18 -18.90
C GLY A 48 -15.57 2.15 -17.51
N GLU A 49 -15.13 3.30 -16.97
CA GLU A 49 -14.61 3.41 -15.60
C GLU A 49 -15.70 3.75 -14.56
N ALA A 50 -16.96 3.95 -14.98
CA ALA A 50 -18.08 4.15 -14.06
C ALA A 50 -18.21 2.97 -13.09
N GLY A 51 -18.27 3.26 -11.79
CA GLY A 51 -18.30 2.22 -10.78
C GLY A 51 -16.92 1.65 -10.40
N LEU A 52 -15.82 2.15 -10.98
CA LEU A 52 -14.46 1.64 -10.80
C LEU A 52 -13.48 2.69 -10.25
N THR A 53 -13.99 3.74 -9.59
CA THR A 53 -13.20 4.85 -9.04
C THR A 53 -13.60 5.21 -7.63
N GLU A 54 -12.77 6.02 -6.97
CA GLU A 54 -12.96 6.49 -5.60
C GLU A 54 -14.22 7.35 -5.42
N ILE A 55 -14.85 7.83 -6.51
CA ILE A 55 -16.17 8.47 -6.48
C ILE A 55 -17.24 7.52 -5.91
N GLU A 56 -17.13 6.22 -6.14
CA GLU A 56 -18.07 5.24 -5.59
C GLU A 56 -18.06 5.21 -4.08
N PHE A 57 -16.92 5.47 -3.44
CA PHE A 57 -16.88 5.56 -1.98
C PHE A 57 -17.76 6.68 -1.46
N LEU A 58 -17.84 7.83 -2.16
CA LEU A 58 -18.74 8.92 -1.79
C LEU A 58 -20.22 8.51 -1.86
N LYS A 59 -20.60 7.59 -2.76
CA LYS A 59 -21.98 7.05 -2.82
C LYS A 59 -22.27 6.09 -1.67
N LEU A 60 -21.27 5.30 -1.29
CA LEU A 60 -21.41 4.20 -0.34
C LEU A 60 -21.32 4.63 1.13
N GLY A 61 -21.06 5.91 1.39
CA GLY A 61 -21.03 6.49 2.73
C GLY A 61 -19.71 7.12 3.13
N GLY A 62 -18.78 7.31 2.20
CA GLY A 62 -17.55 8.06 2.41
C GLY A 62 -16.69 7.49 3.54
N LYS A 63 -16.29 8.35 4.48
CA LYS A 63 -15.39 8.01 5.58
C LYS A 63 -15.90 6.82 6.38
N GLU A 64 -17.14 6.88 6.87
CA GLU A 64 -17.72 5.87 7.75
C GLU A 64 -17.70 4.49 7.09
N TRP A 65 -18.06 4.42 5.81
CA TRP A 65 -18.08 3.17 5.07
C TRP A 65 -16.68 2.62 4.80
N ILE A 66 -15.72 3.48 4.47
CA ILE A 66 -14.33 3.07 4.21
C ILE A 66 -13.69 2.47 5.47
N ILE A 67 -13.86 3.12 6.63
CA ILE A 67 -13.10 2.76 7.84
C ILE A 67 -13.77 1.70 8.73
N GLU A 68 -15.06 1.41 8.51
CA GLU A 68 -15.81 0.46 9.34
C GLU A 68 -15.16 -0.92 9.52
N PRO A 69 -14.54 -1.55 8.50
CA PRO A 69 -13.89 -2.86 8.68
C PRO A 69 -12.75 -2.84 9.71
N LEU A 70 -12.09 -1.69 9.89
CA LEU A 70 -10.99 -1.54 10.85
C LEU A 70 -11.49 -1.59 12.29
N LYS A 71 -12.75 -1.23 12.55
CA LYS A 71 -13.29 -1.09 13.92
C LYS A 71 -13.05 -2.32 14.80
N LYS A 72 -13.19 -3.51 14.23
CA LYS A 72 -12.99 -4.78 14.93
C LYS A 72 -11.58 -5.34 14.75
N LEU A 73 -11.01 -5.18 13.56
CA LEU A 73 -9.80 -5.92 13.13
C LEU A 73 -8.50 -5.13 13.34
N GLN A 74 -8.59 -3.81 13.37
CA GLN A 74 -7.47 -2.86 13.51
C GLN A 74 -7.92 -1.66 14.38
N PRO A 75 -8.32 -1.89 15.64
CA PRO A 75 -9.00 -0.88 16.46
C PRO A 75 -8.14 0.34 16.80
N LYS A 76 -6.81 0.23 16.88
CA LYS A 76 -5.95 1.39 17.14
C LYS A 76 -5.97 2.35 15.95
N SER A 77 -5.85 1.82 14.74
CA SER A 77 -5.89 2.59 13.50
C SER A 77 -7.28 3.17 13.25
N PHE A 78 -8.34 2.40 13.52
CA PHE A 78 -9.72 2.88 13.48
C PHE A 78 -9.91 4.11 14.38
N ALA A 79 -9.45 4.06 15.63
CA ALA A 79 -9.60 5.17 16.57
C ALA A 79 -8.90 6.45 16.06
N VAL A 80 -7.74 6.31 15.42
CA VAL A 80 -7.04 7.46 14.81
C VAL A 80 -7.84 8.03 13.64
N LEU A 81 -8.35 7.19 12.75
CA LEU A 81 -9.13 7.64 11.59
C LEU A 81 -10.47 8.26 12.00
N GLU A 82 -11.17 7.65 12.96
CA GLU A 82 -12.42 8.17 13.50
C GLU A 82 -12.22 9.57 14.07
N GLN A 83 -11.17 9.76 14.88
CA GLN A 83 -10.91 11.00 15.60
C GLN A 83 -10.25 12.10 14.75
N TYR A 84 -9.30 11.75 13.88
CA TYR A 84 -8.41 12.74 13.24
C TYR A 84 -8.53 12.82 11.72
N ALA A 85 -9.14 11.82 11.05
CA ALA A 85 -9.32 11.92 9.60
C ALA A 85 -10.46 12.88 9.26
N SER A 86 -10.21 13.70 8.24
CA SER A 86 -11.22 14.49 7.55
C SER A 86 -12.36 13.61 7.01
N GLU A 87 -13.42 14.25 6.51
CA GLU A 87 -14.30 13.60 5.55
C GLU A 87 -13.49 13.01 4.38
N PHE A 88 -14.00 11.93 3.79
CA PHE A 88 -13.35 11.36 2.62
C PHE A 88 -13.45 12.33 1.45
N MET A 89 -12.31 12.60 0.82
CA MET A 89 -12.18 13.54 -0.29
C MET A 89 -11.83 12.81 -1.57
N VAL A 90 -12.40 13.26 -2.67
CA VAL A 90 -12.06 12.79 -4.01
C VAL A 90 -11.57 13.97 -4.83
N GLY A 91 -10.30 13.94 -5.21
CA GLY A 91 -9.71 14.88 -6.16
C GLY A 91 -10.02 14.44 -7.58
N ILE A 92 -10.47 15.40 -8.39
CA ILE A 92 -10.78 15.24 -9.80
C ILE A 92 -9.87 16.16 -10.59
N ARG A 93 -9.19 15.60 -11.59
CA ARG A 93 -8.26 16.32 -12.45
C ARG A 93 -8.51 15.99 -13.90
N TRP A 94 -8.69 17.03 -14.70
CA TRP A 94 -8.60 16.95 -16.16
C TRP A 94 -7.19 17.24 -16.63
N TRP A 95 -6.70 16.47 -17.60
CA TRP A 95 -5.53 16.84 -18.40
C TRP A 95 -5.74 16.43 -19.85
N ASN A 96 -5.03 17.08 -20.76
CA ASN A 96 -5.01 16.69 -22.15
C ASN A 96 -3.75 15.86 -22.44
N TYR A 97 -3.92 14.72 -23.11
CA TYR A 97 -2.83 13.87 -23.55
C TYR A 97 -3.10 13.44 -24.99
N PHE A 98 -2.21 13.80 -25.91
CA PHE A 98 -2.39 13.57 -27.36
C PHE A 98 -3.73 14.06 -27.92
N ASP A 99 -4.12 15.28 -27.55
CA ASP A 99 -5.38 15.91 -27.97
C ASP A 99 -6.66 15.21 -27.46
N GLU A 100 -6.53 14.26 -26.53
CA GLU A 100 -7.64 13.61 -25.83
C GLU A 100 -7.73 14.10 -24.39
N ASP A 101 -8.95 14.43 -23.97
CA ASP A 101 -9.23 14.79 -22.59
C ASP A 101 -9.26 13.54 -21.72
N ASN A 102 -8.47 13.58 -20.65
CA ASN A 102 -8.30 12.50 -19.71
C ASN A 102 -8.75 12.95 -18.32
N LEU A 103 -9.49 12.08 -17.65
CA LEU A 103 -9.97 12.30 -16.29
C LEU A 103 -9.22 11.41 -15.30
N GLY A 104 -8.73 12.01 -14.22
CA GLY A 104 -8.13 11.30 -13.11
C GLY A 104 -8.94 11.53 -11.85
N VAL A 105 -9.16 10.42 -11.15
CA VAL A 105 -9.87 10.37 -9.89
C VAL A 105 -8.95 9.76 -8.85
N ARG A 106 -8.87 10.39 -7.67
CA ARG A 106 -8.05 9.93 -6.55
C ARG A 106 -8.76 10.20 -5.22
N GLY A 107 -8.66 9.25 -4.31
CA GLY A 107 -9.27 9.29 -2.98
C GLY A 107 -8.27 9.63 -1.89
N TYR A 108 -8.69 10.44 -0.92
CA TYR A 108 -7.82 10.99 0.11
C TYR A 108 -8.52 11.15 1.46
N PHE A 109 -7.73 11.02 2.53
CA PHE A 109 -7.99 11.64 3.83
C PHE A 109 -6.90 12.68 4.10
N ASP A 110 -7.26 13.78 4.76
CA ASP A 110 -6.30 14.62 5.48
C ASP A 110 -6.28 14.19 6.95
N ILE A 111 -5.10 13.82 7.44
CA ILE A 111 -4.89 13.33 8.80
C ILE A 111 -3.67 14.05 9.38
N LYS A 112 -3.91 15.01 10.27
CA LYS A 112 -2.87 15.82 10.92
C LYS A 112 -1.92 16.48 9.91
N ASP A 113 -2.50 17.24 8.98
CA ASP A 113 -1.82 18.00 7.92
C ASP A 113 -0.97 17.10 7.01
N ARG A 114 -1.46 15.89 6.74
CA ARG A 114 -0.81 14.93 5.84
C ARG A 114 -1.85 14.13 5.09
N ILE A 115 -1.68 14.09 3.78
CA ILE A 115 -2.57 13.36 2.90
C ILE A 115 -2.26 11.86 2.92
N VAL A 116 -3.32 11.09 3.11
CA VAL A 116 -3.34 9.63 3.01
C VAL A 116 -4.23 9.25 1.84
N HIS A 117 -3.66 8.57 0.87
CA HIS A 117 -4.34 8.08 -0.31
C HIS A 117 -5.05 6.78 -0.01
N VAL A 118 -6.25 6.63 -0.58
CA VAL A 118 -7.03 5.39 -0.54
C VAL A 118 -7.43 5.06 -1.97
N GLY A 119 -6.90 3.95 -2.49
CA GLY A 119 -7.18 3.52 -3.84
C GLY A 119 -8.51 2.78 -3.96
N TYR A 120 -9.15 2.84 -5.12
CA TYR A 120 -10.25 1.96 -5.47
C TYR A 120 -9.75 0.57 -5.90
N PRO A 121 -10.37 -0.53 -5.47
CA PRO A 121 -9.99 -1.87 -5.90
C PRO A 121 -10.45 -2.12 -7.35
N ARG A 122 -9.62 -1.72 -8.33
CA ARG A 122 -9.92 -1.87 -9.78
C ARG A 122 -9.96 -3.33 -10.26
N ARG A 123 -9.34 -4.25 -9.53
CA ARG A 123 -9.36 -5.70 -9.79
C ARG A 123 -9.55 -6.44 -8.48
N GLY A 124 -10.70 -7.06 -8.35
CA GLY A 124 -11.08 -7.87 -7.22
C GLY A 124 -11.53 -7.06 -6.02
N LYS A 125 -12.83 -7.12 -5.74
CA LYS A 125 -13.44 -6.59 -4.52
C LYS A 125 -13.50 -7.70 -3.48
N HIS A 126 -12.70 -7.58 -2.42
CA HIS A 126 -12.65 -8.57 -1.35
C HIS A 126 -14.01 -8.78 -0.71
N GLU A 127 -14.74 -7.68 -0.46
CA GLU A 127 -16.12 -7.75 0.05
C GLU A 127 -17.10 -8.51 -0.85
N GLN A 128 -16.83 -8.59 -2.16
CA GLN A 128 -17.69 -9.29 -3.13
C GLN A 128 -17.17 -10.71 -3.46
N GLY A 129 -16.10 -11.16 -2.79
CA GLY A 129 -15.47 -12.46 -3.04
C GLY A 129 -14.73 -12.55 -4.39
N GLU A 130 -14.41 -11.41 -5.00
CA GLU A 130 -13.71 -11.33 -6.29
C GLU A 130 -12.18 -11.23 -6.11
N ASP A 131 -11.66 -11.75 -4.99
CA ASP A 131 -10.26 -11.56 -4.60
C ASP A 131 -9.25 -11.98 -5.65
N LEU A 132 -8.14 -11.24 -5.70
CA LEU A 132 -6.91 -11.80 -6.23
C LEU A 132 -6.47 -12.91 -5.29
N ASP A 133 -6.21 -14.11 -5.81
CA ASP A 133 -5.82 -15.28 -5.00
C ASP A 133 -4.69 -14.98 -4.00
N CYS A 134 -3.77 -14.08 -4.36
CA CYS A 134 -2.66 -13.66 -3.52
C CYS A 134 -3.05 -12.87 -2.27
N ILE A 135 -4.24 -12.26 -2.19
CA ILE A 135 -4.75 -11.62 -0.97
C ILE A 135 -4.81 -12.63 0.18
N HIS A 136 -5.11 -13.90 -0.13
CA HIS A 136 -5.22 -14.96 0.88
C HIS A 136 -3.88 -15.39 1.49
N ALA A 137 -2.76 -14.85 1.00
CA ALA A 137 -1.46 -14.97 1.63
C ALA A 137 -1.31 -14.05 2.86
N LEU A 138 -2.12 -12.99 2.97
CA LEU A 138 -2.13 -12.13 4.16
C LEU A 138 -2.90 -12.78 5.32
N PRO A 139 -2.56 -12.42 6.56
CA PRO A 139 -3.46 -12.61 7.70
C PRO A 139 -4.84 -11.97 7.43
N ASP A 140 -5.91 -12.71 7.77
CA ASP A 140 -7.30 -12.29 7.46
C ASP A 140 -7.65 -10.96 8.10
N GLU A 141 -7.11 -10.65 9.27
CA GLU A 141 -7.34 -9.39 9.95
C GLU A 141 -6.75 -8.20 9.20
N ILE A 142 -5.69 -8.39 8.41
CA ILE A 142 -5.06 -7.34 7.59
C ILE A 142 -5.84 -7.17 6.28
N SER A 143 -6.12 -8.26 5.56
CA SER A 143 -6.87 -8.16 4.30
C SER A 143 -8.33 -7.73 4.54
N GLY A 144 -8.98 -8.31 5.56
CA GLY A 144 -10.36 -8.02 5.94
C GLY A 144 -10.56 -6.65 6.59
N SER A 145 -9.49 -5.88 6.82
CA SER A 145 -9.55 -4.50 7.30
C SER A 145 -9.17 -3.51 6.21
N TRP A 146 -7.86 -3.34 5.96
CA TRP A 146 -7.30 -2.33 5.07
C TRP A 146 -7.68 -2.53 3.60
N LEU A 147 -7.91 -3.77 3.18
CA LEU A 147 -8.13 -4.14 1.78
C LEU A 147 -9.57 -4.63 1.51
N TRP A 148 -10.44 -4.71 2.52
CA TRP A 148 -11.81 -5.24 2.38
C TRP A 148 -12.62 -4.48 1.32
N ARG A 149 -12.51 -3.14 1.36
CA ARG A 149 -13.23 -2.20 0.49
C ARG A 149 -12.31 -1.37 -0.40
N CYS A 150 -10.99 -1.46 -0.20
CA CYS A 150 -10.02 -0.53 -0.76
C CYS A 150 -8.94 -1.24 -1.58
N GLY A 151 -8.47 -0.58 -2.63
CA GLY A 151 -7.31 -0.96 -3.45
C GLY A 151 -5.97 -0.59 -2.84
N GLY A 152 -5.88 -0.52 -1.51
CA GLY A 152 -4.67 -0.18 -0.77
C GLY A 152 -4.61 1.27 -0.29
N TRP A 153 -3.69 1.51 0.65
CA TRP A 153 -3.51 2.78 1.35
C TRP A 153 -2.06 3.26 1.25
N GLY A 154 -1.86 4.57 1.23
CA GLY A 154 -0.52 5.11 1.02
C GLY A 154 -0.32 6.56 1.43
N ILE A 155 0.90 6.89 1.81
CA ILE A 155 1.38 8.26 2.03
C ILE A 155 2.33 8.58 0.88
N HIS A 156 1.97 9.58 0.07
CA HIS A 156 2.76 10.00 -1.08
C HIS A 156 3.28 11.43 -0.88
N PRO A 157 4.50 11.74 -1.36
CA PRO A 157 5.03 13.09 -1.39
C PRO A 157 4.37 13.94 -2.48
N ASP A 158 3.70 13.32 -3.46
CA ASP A 158 2.92 13.99 -4.50
C ASP A 158 1.42 13.80 -4.28
N ALA A 159 0.69 14.92 -4.26
CA ALA A 159 -0.77 15.00 -4.24
C ALA A 159 -1.51 14.22 -5.35
N LEU A 160 -0.87 13.92 -6.48
CA LEU A 160 -1.48 13.09 -7.54
C LEU A 160 -1.36 11.58 -7.26
N GLY A 161 -0.54 11.21 -6.27
CA GLY A 161 -0.15 9.85 -5.98
C GLY A 161 0.80 9.29 -7.04
N SER A 162 1.67 8.37 -6.63
CA SER A 162 2.49 7.57 -7.55
C SER A 162 2.10 6.08 -7.45
N ILE A 163 2.90 5.20 -8.05
CA ILE A 163 2.78 3.76 -7.83
C ILE A 163 2.96 3.52 -6.32
N MET A 164 2.14 2.65 -5.71
CA MET A 164 2.04 2.40 -4.26
C MET A 164 3.27 1.65 -3.68
N ILE A 165 4.47 1.90 -4.21
CA ILE A 165 5.73 1.36 -3.72
C ILE A 165 6.19 2.25 -2.57
N ASN A 166 6.54 1.66 -1.42
CA ASN A 166 6.97 2.39 -0.23
C ASN A 166 5.89 3.38 0.26
N SER A 167 4.63 2.94 0.24
CA SER A 167 3.48 3.77 0.61
C SER A 167 3.31 3.95 2.13
N GLN A 168 4.17 3.34 2.96
CA GLN A 168 4.13 3.37 4.44
C GLN A 168 2.84 2.84 5.08
N LEU A 169 1.90 2.33 4.29
CA LEU A 169 0.62 1.76 4.71
C LEU A 169 0.34 0.51 3.87
N VAL A 170 -0.69 -0.26 4.23
CA VAL A 170 -0.96 -1.56 3.61
C VAL A 170 -1.37 -1.40 2.14
N GLY A 171 -0.55 -1.94 1.24
CA GLY A 171 -0.81 -1.94 -0.20
C GLY A 171 -1.67 -3.11 -0.66
N HIS A 172 -2.40 -2.92 -1.77
CA HIS A 172 -3.13 -4.00 -2.43
C HIS A 172 -2.24 -4.69 -3.49
N PRO A 173 -2.37 -6.01 -3.72
CA PRO A 173 -1.51 -6.72 -4.67
C PRO A 173 -1.60 -6.21 -6.12
N ASN A 174 -2.70 -5.58 -6.51
CA ASN A 174 -2.90 -4.97 -7.84
C ASN A 174 -2.05 -3.70 -8.11
N GLY A 175 -0.99 -3.43 -7.35
CA GLY A 175 -0.11 -2.27 -7.61
C GLY A 175 0.69 -1.74 -6.43
N GLY A 176 0.49 -2.28 -5.22
CA GLY A 176 1.26 -1.92 -4.02
C GLY A 176 2.16 -3.03 -3.49
N TRP A 177 2.16 -4.21 -4.11
CA TRP A 177 3.05 -5.30 -3.70
C TRP A 177 4.27 -5.38 -4.60
N GLU A 178 5.45 -5.33 -4.01
CA GLU A 178 6.72 -5.34 -4.74
C GLU A 178 7.41 -6.70 -4.69
N PRO A 179 7.93 -7.24 -5.81
CA PRO A 179 8.84 -8.38 -5.74
C PRO A 179 10.03 -8.08 -4.84
N PHE A 180 10.43 -9.04 -4.01
CA PHE A 180 11.57 -8.88 -3.13
C PHE A 180 12.86 -8.50 -3.87
N GLU A 181 13.01 -8.91 -5.13
CA GLU A 181 14.13 -8.56 -6.00
C GLU A 181 14.33 -7.04 -6.12
N ASN A 182 13.24 -6.27 -6.23
CA ASN A 182 13.28 -4.80 -6.31
C ASN A 182 13.75 -4.20 -4.97
N ILE A 183 13.27 -4.78 -3.85
CA ILE A 183 13.69 -4.36 -2.51
C ILE A 183 15.18 -4.64 -2.29
N LEU A 184 15.64 -5.84 -2.64
CA LEU A 184 17.05 -6.23 -2.52
C LEU A 184 17.97 -5.40 -3.41
N ALA A 185 17.53 -5.04 -4.62
CA ALA A 185 18.26 -4.14 -5.50
C ALA A 185 18.48 -2.75 -4.89
N GLY A 186 17.53 -2.29 -4.06
CA GLY A 186 17.67 -1.09 -3.26
C GLY A 186 18.68 -1.21 -2.12
N PHE A 187 18.92 -2.41 -1.58
CA PHE A 187 19.87 -2.64 -0.49
C PHE A 187 21.32 -2.78 -0.95
N ASP A 188 21.54 -3.45 -2.08
CA ASP A 188 22.87 -3.75 -2.61
C ASP A 188 22.82 -3.88 -4.15
N LYS A 189 23.65 -3.10 -4.86
CA LYS A 189 23.77 -3.22 -6.33
C LYS A 189 24.23 -4.60 -6.80
N LYS A 190 24.87 -5.38 -5.92
CA LYS A 190 25.33 -6.76 -6.18
C LYS A 190 24.40 -7.82 -5.59
N TRP A 191 23.18 -7.46 -5.18
CA TRP A 191 22.22 -8.33 -4.48
C TRP A 191 22.05 -9.72 -5.09
N LYS A 192 22.06 -9.86 -6.42
CA LYS A 192 21.96 -11.16 -7.10
C LYS A 192 23.03 -12.16 -6.67
N LYS A 193 24.22 -11.67 -6.31
CA LYS A 193 25.35 -12.48 -5.84
C LYS A 193 25.46 -12.52 -4.32
N THR A 194 24.97 -11.51 -3.61
CA THR A 194 25.23 -11.31 -2.18
C THR A 194 24.02 -11.61 -1.28
N LEU A 195 22.81 -11.33 -1.74
CA LEU A 195 21.58 -11.40 -0.95
C LEU A 195 20.61 -12.46 -1.47
N LEU A 196 20.45 -12.57 -2.79
CA LEU A 196 19.56 -13.57 -3.41
C LEU A 196 19.89 -15.00 -2.94
N PRO A 197 21.16 -15.47 -2.90
CA PRO A 197 21.45 -16.82 -2.42
C PRO A 197 20.98 -17.07 -0.98
N ILE A 198 21.06 -16.06 -0.11
CA ILE A 198 20.63 -16.15 1.29
C ILE A 198 19.11 -16.27 1.37
N VAL A 199 18.38 -15.48 0.58
CA VAL A 199 16.91 -15.61 0.50
C VAL A 199 16.52 -16.98 -0.02
N MET A 200 17.15 -17.46 -1.09
CA MET A 200 16.81 -18.77 -1.67
C MET A 200 17.17 -19.95 -0.76
N GLU A 201 18.22 -19.83 0.06
CA GLU A 201 18.56 -20.84 1.08
C GLU A 201 17.50 -20.90 2.18
N ARG A 202 16.99 -19.75 2.62
CA ARG A 202 16.01 -19.65 3.70
C ARG A 202 14.57 -19.88 3.25
N LEU A 203 14.23 -19.44 2.04
CA LEU A 203 12.91 -19.47 1.42
C LEU A 203 13.03 -19.97 -0.02
N PRO A 204 13.17 -21.29 -0.23
CA PRO A 204 13.29 -21.86 -1.58
C PRO A 204 12.09 -21.55 -2.48
N ASN A 205 10.91 -21.34 -1.90
CA ASN A 205 9.68 -20.95 -2.58
C ASN A 205 9.55 -19.44 -2.84
N ALA A 206 10.57 -18.64 -2.54
CA ALA A 206 10.54 -17.21 -2.87
C ALA A 206 10.47 -16.95 -4.39
N ILE A 207 10.97 -17.90 -5.18
CA ILE A 207 10.82 -17.97 -6.63
C ILE A 207 10.28 -19.36 -6.97
N GLU A 208 9.19 -19.40 -7.72
CA GLU A 208 8.50 -20.63 -8.08
C GLU A 208 8.48 -20.83 -9.59
N THR A 209 8.33 -22.08 -10.03
CA THR A 209 8.05 -22.36 -11.44
C THR A 209 6.54 -22.47 -11.65
N GLN A 210 5.99 -21.55 -12.45
CA GLN A 210 4.60 -21.58 -12.90
C GLN A 210 4.51 -21.92 -14.38
N TYR A 211 3.32 -22.24 -14.88
CA TYR A 211 3.09 -22.62 -16.27
C TYR A 211 2.14 -21.64 -16.93
N ASN A 212 2.51 -21.14 -18.10
CA ASN A 212 1.68 -20.21 -18.85
C ASN A 212 0.38 -20.91 -19.28
N PRO A 213 -0.82 -20.37 -18.96
CA PRO A 213 -2.09 -21.02 -19.28
C PRO A 213 -2.36 -21.13 -20.78
N TYR A 214 -1.69 -20.32 -21.62
CA TYR A 214 -1.91 -20.28 -23.06
C TYR A 214 -1.05 -21.29 -23.84
N ASP A 215 0.24 -21.43 -23.48
CA ASP A 215 1.18 -22.29 -24.21
C ASP A 215 1.82 -23.41 -23.36
N GLY A 216 1.45 -23.48 -22.07
CA GLY A 216 1.92 -24.50 -21.14
C GLY A 216 3.41 -24.42 -20.81
N LYS A 217 4.13 -23.38 -21.22
CA LYS A 217 5.57 -23.28 -20.97
C LYS A 217 5.85 -22.85 -19.52
N PRO A 218 6.89 -23.43 -18.88
CA PRO A 218 7.30 -23.01 -17.55
C PRO A 218 7.92 -21.60 -17.59
N TYR A 219 7.66 -20.81 -16.56
CA TYR A 219 8.32 -19.54 -16.29
C TYR A 219 8.61 -19.40 -14.80
N GLN A 220 9.57 -18.55 -14.44
CA GLN A 220 9.88 -18.24 -13.04
C GLN A 220 8.96 -17.11 -12.56
N TRP A 221 8.25 -17.35 -11.47
CA TRP A 221 7.39 -16.41 -10.78
C TRP A 221 8.03 -16.01 -9.45
N THR A 222 8.18 -14.72 -9.22
CA THR A 222 8.68 -14.18 -7.94
C THR A 222 7.53 -14.17 -6.93
N ALA A 223 7.38 -15.23 -6.14
CA ALA A 223 6.26 -15.37 -5.19
C ALA A 223 6.44 -14.54 -3.91
N PHE A 224 7.69 -14.24 -3.53
CA PHE A 224 7.98 -13.45 -2.33
C PHE A 224 7.77 -11.95 -2.59
N ARG A 225 6.69 -11.41 -2.02
CA ARG A 225 6.19 -10.05 -2.29
C ARG A 225 6.13 -9.22 -1.02
N CYS A 226 6.69 -8.01 -1.08
CA CYS A 226 6.60 -7.00 -0.03
C CYS A 226 5.23 -6.32 -0.12
N PHE A 227 4.39 -6.44 0.91
CA PHE A 227 3.07 -5.79 0.96
C PHE A 227 3.06 -4.50 1.80
N LEU A 228 4.07 -4.32 2.64
CA LEU A 228 4.27 -3.13 3.44
C LEU A 228 5.77 -2.83 3.56
N ASP A 229 6.15 -1.65 3.09
CA ASP A 229 7.47 -1.08 3.27
C ASP A 229 7.33 0.23 4.02
N THR A 230 7.98 0.32 5.19
CA THR A 230 7.83 1.48 6.08
C THR A 230 8.68 2.67 5.70
N ARG A 231 9.54 2.52 4.67
CA ARG A 231 10.33 3.64 4.12
C ARG A 231 9.40 4.65 3.46
N PRO A 232 9.68 5.95 3.62
CA PRO A 232 9.07 6.97 2.78
C PRO A 232 9.27 6.68 1.29
N GLU A 233 8.32 7.12 0.47
CA GLU A 233 8.44 7.01 -0.98
C GLU A 233 9.74 7.66 -1.48
N GLY A 234 10.42 6.99 -2.42
CA GLY A 234 11.69 7.44 -2.98
C GLY A 234 12.91 7.15 -2.10
N LEU A 235 12.72 6.81 -0.82
CA LEU A 235 13.82 6.33 0.03
C LEU A 235 14.18 4.89 -0.34
N SER A 236 15.48 4.64 -0.48
CA SER A 236 16.05 3.32 -0.77
C SER A 236 17.24 3.07 0.14
N GLY A 237 17.71 1.82 0.20
CA GLY A 237 18.80 1.41 1.08
C GLY A 237 18.34 0.54 2.25
N LYS A 238 19.31 0.16 3.07
CA LYS A 238 19.19 -0.76 4.21
C LYS A 238 18.66 -0.02 5.44
N CYS A 239 17.39 0.35 5.40
CA CYS A 239 16.70 1.05 6.47
C CYS A 239 15.20 0.71 6.46
N GLY A 240 14.54 0.98 7.58
CA GLY A 240 13.12 0.71 7.74
C GLY A 240 12.83 -0.78 7.88
N ASP A 241 11.56 -1.11 7.93
CA ASP A 241 11.04 -2.46 8.08
C ASP A 241 10.29 -2.83 6.80
N GLN A 242 10.55 -4.01 6.27
CA GLN A 242 9.87 -4.52 5.07
C GLN A 242 9.20 -5.85 5.41
N PHE A 243 7.90 -5.93 5.11
CA PHE A 243 7.05 -7.07 5.41
C PHE A 243 6.57 -7.75 4.14
N PHE A 244 6.73 -9.06 4.13
CA PHE A 244 6.52 -9.88 2.96
C PHE A 244 5.62 -11.06 3.25
N VAL A 245 4.98 -11.55 2.20
CA VAL A 245 4.30 -12.84 2.15
C VAL A 245 4.76 -13.63 0.93
N ILE A 246 4.47 -14.92 0.90
CA ILE A 246 4.59 -15.75 -0.30
C ILE A 246 3.21 -15.75 -0.96
N ASP A 247 3.07 -15.08 -2.10
CA ASP A 247 1.77 -14.78 -2.73
C ASP A 247 1.02 -16.02 -3.26
N SER A 248 1.72 -17.14 -3.41
CA SER A 248 1.17 -18.47 -3.74
C SER A 248 0.77 -19.29 -2.51
N SER A 249 1.20 -18.88 -1.30
CA SER A 249 0.96 -19.59 -0.05
C SER A 249 -0.28 -19.07 0.67
N ARG A 250 -0.93 -19.93 1.46
CA ARG A 250 -2.04 -19.58 2.36
C ARG A 250 -1.70 -19.82 3.83
N ASP A 251 -0.42 -19.92 4.15
CA ASP A 251 0.07 -20.12 5.52
C ASP A 251 -0.06 -18.87 6.41
N LYS A 252 -0.31 -17.71 5.79
CA LYS A 252 -0.46 -16.40 6.44
C LYS A 252 0.78 -15.96 7.22
N VAL A 253 1.95 -16.50 6.86
CA VAL A 253 3.22 -16.15 7.48
C VAL A 253 3.70 -14.81 6.93
N VAL A 254 3.91 -13.85 7.84
CA VAL A 254 4.50 -12.56 7.51
C VAL A 254 5.99 -12.60 7.82
N TYR A 255 6.80 -12.51 6.77
CA TYR A 255 8.26 -12.40 6.86
C TYR A 255 8.65 -10.94 7.03
N HIS A 256 9.73 -10.71 7.76
CA HIS A 256 10.19 -9.38 8.12
C HIS A 256 11.69 -9.24 7.90
N ILE A 257 12.07 -8.22 7.15
CA ILE A 257 13.45 -7.75 7.01
C ILE A 257 13.56 -6.41 7.73
N HIS A 258 14.37 -6.39 8.79
CA HIS A 258 14.63 -5.20 9.61
C HIS A 258 15.92 -4.54 9.13
N ASP A 259 15.86 -3.27 8.74
CA ASP A 259 17.02 -2.46 8.32
C ASP A 259 17.89 -3.13 7.23
N GLY A 260 17.23 -3.81 6.29
CA GLY A 260 17.89 -4.53 5.21
C GLY A 260 18.77 -5.71 5.67
N ASP A 261 18.60 -6.20 6.89
CA ASP A 261 19.30 -7.39 7.40
C ASP A 261 18.68 -8.69 6.89
N VAL A 262 18.99 -8.99 5.62
CA VAL A 262 18.57 -10.22 4.94
C VAL A 262 19.21 -11.47 5.56
N LYS A 263 20.33 -11.34 6.28
CA LYS A 263 20.99 -12.51 6.90
C LYS A 263 20.20 -13.03 8.08
N ASN A 264 19.57 -12.13 8.82
CA ASN A 264 18.78 -12.41 10.01
C ASN A 264 17.30 -12.17 9.76
N MET A 265 16.77 -12.70 8.65
CA MET A 265 15.34 -12.67 8.35
C MET A 265 14.50 -13.15 9.53
N ARG A 266 13.33 -12.53 9.67
CA ARG A 266 12.46 -12.67 10.84
C ARG A 266 11.06 -13.06 10.41
N ILE A 267 10.27 -13.56 11.35
CA ILE A 267 8.84 -13.80 11.22
C ILE A 267 8.12 -12.86 12.19
N LEU A 268 7.13 -12.14 11.70
CA LEU A 268 6.28 -11.27 12.50
C LEU A 268 5.22 -12.12 13.22
N LYS A 269 5.23 -12.08 14.56
CA LYS A 269 4.24 -12.69 15.44
C LYS A 269 3.09 -11.71 15.66
N ASN A 270 1.87 -12.24 15.78
CA ASN A 270 0.64 -11.44 15.89
C ASN A 270 0.60 -10.28 14.89
N PRO A 271 0.72 -10.57 13.57
CA PRO A 271 0.88 -9.54 12.55
C PRO A 271 -0.27 -8.51 12.57
N ALA A 272 -1.49 -8.93 12.88
CA ALA A 272 -2.64 -8.03 13.03
C ALA A 272 -2.39 -6.93 14.07
N GLU A 273 -1.87 -7.28 15.25
CA GLU A 273 -1.62 -6.34 16.33
C GLU A 273 -0.44 -5.40 16.02
N ALA A 274 0.64 -5.96 15.46
CA ALA A 274 1.85 -5.21 15.12
C ALA A 274 1.58 -4.16 14.04
N ILE A 275 0.86 -4.56 12.98
CA ILE A 275 0.51 -3.68 11.86
C ILE A 275 -0.51 -2.63 12.30
N ASP A 276 -1.48 -2.98 13.14
CA ASP A 276 -2.43 -2.00 13.70
C ASP A 276 -1.71 -0.92 14.53
N ALA A 277 -0.80 -1.35 15.40
CA ALA A 277 -0.02 -0.42 16.21
C ALA A 277 0.89 0.48 15.35
N TYR A 278 1.52 -0.09 14.31
CA TYR A 278 2.34 0.67 13.37
C TYR A 278 1.50 1.67 12.57
N CYS A 279 0.40 1.25 11.97
CA CYS A 279 -0.44 2.13 11.16
C CYS A 279 -1.01 3.27 12.02
N ALA A 280 -1.44 3.00 13.25
CA ALA A 280 -1.84 4.05 14.19
C ALA A 280 -0.69 5.03 14.52
N HIS A 281 0.51 4.52 14.80
CA HIS A 281 1.71 5.33 15.03
C HIS A 281 2.03 6.23 13.83
N THR A 282 2.02 5.63 12.64
CA THR A 282 2.26 6.32 11.37
C THR A 282 1.22 7.40 11.18
N LEU A 283 -0.08 7.10 11.22
CA LEU A 283 -1.17 8.06 11.04
C LEU A 283 -1.15 9.20 12.05
N LEU A 284 -0.81 8.93 13.31
CA LEU A 284 -0.66 9.95 14.36
C LEU A 284 0.57 10.84 14.17
N ARG A 285 1.50 10.46 13.29
CA ARG A 285 2.81 11.12 13.16
C ARG A 285 3.56 11.12 14.49
N THR A 286 3.45 10.02 15.22
CA THR A 286 4.13 9.87 16.52
C THR A 286 5.64 9.96 16.29
N GLU A 287 6.31 10.77 17.10
CA GLU A 287 7.75 10.99 16.98
C GLU A 287 8.55 9.68 17.12
N GLY A 288 9.64 9.58 16.36
CA GLY A 288 10.51 8.42 16.34
C GLY A 288 10.01 7.29 15.45
N ARG A 289 10.90 6.32 15.20
CA ARG A 289 10.57 5.12 14.43
C ARG A 289 9.78 4.14 15.30
N PHE A 290 8.72 3.57 14.73
CA PHE A 290 7.98 2.49 15.38
C PHE A 290 8.86 1.24 15.51
N ASP A 291 8.88 0.63 16.70
CA ASP A 291 9.67 -0.57 16.97
C ASP A 291 8.83 -1.84 16.79
N PHE A 292 9.12 -2.63 15.76
CA PHE A 292 8.49 -3.93 15.53
C PHE A 292 9.13 -5.08 16.29
N MET A 293 10.28 -4.87 16.95
CA MET A 293 11.04 -5.93 17.60
C MET A 293 10.26 -6.73 18.66
N PRO A 294 9.33 -6.15 19.44
CA PRO A 294 8.49 -6.92 20.36
C PRO A 294 7.65 -8.02 19.69
N TRP A 295 7.32 -7.86 18.40
CA TRP A 295 6.57 -8.82 17.61
C TRP A 295 7.46 -9.66 16.68
N SER A 296 8.76 -9.38 16.62
CA SER A 296 9.62 -9.90 15.56
C SER A 296 10.56 -10.99 16.07
N GLN A 297 10.40 -12.22 15.59
CA GLN A 297 11.25 -13.36 15.97
C GLN A 297 12.19 -13.75 14.82
N LEU A 298 13.44 -14.10 15.13
CA LEU A 298 14.35 -14.66 14.13
C LEU A 298 13.75 -15.91 13.47
N MET A 299 13.89 -16.00 12.14
CA MET A 299 13.54 -17.19 11.40
C MET A 299 14.59 -18.27 11.67
N GLU A 300 14.14 -19.38 12.27
CA GLU A 300 14.96 -20.57 12.41
C GLU A 300 15.15 -21.22 11.04
N LEU A 301 16.35 -21.74 10.78
CA LEU A 301 16.61 -22.55 9.60
C LEU A 301 15.95 -23.91 9.83
N SER A 302 15.01 -24.27 8.96
CA SER A 302 14.37 -25.60 8.93
C SER A 302 15.30 -26.66 8.37
#